data_AF-A0A1U9K4J9-F1
#
_entry.id   AF-A0A1U9K4J9-F1
#
_cell.length_a   1.000
_cell.length_b   1.000
_cell.length_c   1.000
_cell.angle_alpha   90.00
_cell.angle_beta   90.00
_cell.angle_gamma   90.00
#
_symmetry.space_group_name_H-M   'P 1'
#
loop_
_entity.id
_entity.type
_entity.pdbx_description
1 polymer ?
#
loop_
_entity_poly.entity_id
_entity_poly.type
_entity_poly.pdbx_seq_one_letter_code
_entity_poly.pdbx_strand_id
1 'polypeptide(L)'
;MDKLTLQSKNRTQEHVEKIAQLFPNVVTEAVDERGQLKRAIDFELLKQELSDTVVGGEKERYQLTWPGKKKAILLANTPTDKTLRPVKADSVDWERTQNVYIEGDNLEALKLLQEAYLNKVKCIYIDPPYNTGKDFIYKDDFKNSSDEYLEQSGQVDEAGNRLFQNSEVSGRFHSDWLSMMYARLKLARLLLREDGVIFISIDDNEAANLKKMCDEIFGENHYVETFYIQVRYANKSLTEKDDFQKLIEQVLVYSKGQFKPNKPYEPYALDKFKYKVVEKGEGTKTQIGGKNVTIFKKGEYDIVETEPGLDGLKETWASGTVLTGNASGKFFDQYLSPERTLTDWARCTRWRGLVKTA
;
A
#
# COMPACT_ATOMS: atom_id res chain seq x y z
N MET A 1 25.78 36.15 -14.10
CA MET A 1 25.91 35.51 -12.78
C MET A 1 24.53 35.07 -12.37
N ASP A 2 24.18 33.82 -12.61
CA ASP A 2 22.91 33.26 -12.15
C ASP A 2 22.96 33.14 -10.63
N LYS A 3 22.09 33.87 -9.93
CA LYS A 3 21.90 33.71 -8.50
C LYS A 3 21.33 32.31 -8.26
N LEU A 4 22.17 31.40 -7.79
CA LEU A 4 21.75 30.10 -7.26
C LEU A 4 20.74 30.36 -6.13
N THR A 5 19.47 30.10 -6.40
CA THR A 5 18.42 30.14 -5.38
C THR A 5 18.60 28.95 -4.45
N LEU A 6 19.05 29.21 -3.22
CA LEU A 6 19.28 28.22 -2.16
C LEU A 6 17.98 27.71 -1.49
N GLN A 7 16.84 27.87 -2.16
CA GLN A 7 15.53 27.44 -1.67
C GLN A 7 15.05 26.26 -2.49
N SER A 8 14.53 25.23 -1.83
CA SER A 8 13.92 24.10 -2.54
C SER A 8 12.75 24.60 -3.42
N LYS A 9 12.49 23.95 -4.55
CA LYS A 9 11.47 24.41 -5.50
C LYS A 9 10.05 24.52 -4.92
N ASN A 10 9.35 25.63 -5.23
CA ASN A 10 7.95 25.83 -4.86
C ASN A 10 7.02 25.00 -5.77
N ARG A 11 6.55 23.86 -5.28
CA ARG A 11 5.72 22.92 -6.06
C ARG A 11 4.35 23.47 -6.46
N THR A 12 3.80 24.41 -5.69
CA THR A 12 2.54 25.05 -6.07
C THR A 12 2.71 25.76 -7.40
N GLN A 13 3.86 26.41 -7.62
CA GLN A 13 4.16 27.04 -8.92
C GLN A 13 4.44 26.00 -10.01
N GLU A 14 5.16 24.92 -9.74
CA GLU A 14 5.36 23.85 -10.75
C GLU A 14 4.05 23.20 -11.19
N HIS A 15 3.10 22.99 -10.27
CA HIS A 15 1.78 22.44 -10.61
C HIS A 15 1.00 23.43 -11.47
N VAL A 16 1.04 24.72 -11.11
CA VAL A 16 0.45 25.78 -11.93
C VAL A 16 1.11 25.81 -13.32
N GLU A 17 2.42 25.63 -13.42
CA GLU A 17 3.13 25.58 -14.71
C GLU A 17 2.78 24.34 -15.55
N LYS A 18 2.67 23.16 -14.95
CA LYS A 18 2.21 21.95 -15.67
C LYS A 18 0.78 22.09 -16.16
N ILE A 19 -0.09 22.68 -15.34
CA ILE A 19 -1.46 22.99 -15.74
C ILE A 19 -1.44 24.06 -16.85
N ALA A 20 -0.57 25.08 -16.77
CA ALA A 20 -0.38 26.08 -17.82
C ALA A 20 0.08 25.46 -19.15
N GLN A 21 0.94 24.44 -19.11
CA GLN A 21 1.41 23.74 -20.31
C GLN A 21 0.30 22.93 -20.98
N LEU A 22 -0.59 22.34 -20.18
CA LEU A 22 -1.72 21.54 -20.68
C LEU A 22 -2.92 22.41 -21.07
N PHE A 23 -3.18 23.47 -20.31
CA PHE A 23 -4.32 24.38 -20.45
C PHE A 23 -3.85 25.84 -20.30
N PRO A 24 -3.23 26.43 -21.34
CA PRO A 24 -2.67 27.78 -21.26
C PRO A 24 -3.71 28.86 -20.94
N ASN A 25 -4.95 28.67 -21.41
CA ASN A 25 -6.04 29.63 -21.26
C ASN A 25 -6.51 29.78 -19.81
N VAL A 26 -6.21 28.80 -18.96
CA VAL A 26 -6.75 28.64 -17.61
C VAL A 26 -5.93 29.39 -16.55
N VAL A 27 -4.82 30.00 -16.92
CA VAL A 27 -3.93 30.70 -16.00
C VAL A 27 -4.20 32.20 -16.03
N THR A 28 -4.43 32.78 -14.85
CA THR A 28 -4.65 34.22 -14.65
C THR A 28 -3.56 34.80 -13.73
N GLU A 29 -3.47 36.12 -13.66
CA GLU A 29 -2.54 36.80 -12.75
C GLU A 29 -3.33 37.30 -11.53
N ALA A 30 -2.91 36.90 -10.33
CA ALA A 30 -3.48 37.36 -9.06
C ALA A 30 -2.43 38.09 -8.23
N VAL A 31 -2.83 39.16 -7.55
CA VAL A 31 -1.96 39.95 -6.69
C VAL A 31 -1.93 39.31 -5.30
N ASP A 32 -0.74 39.04 -4.77
CA ASP A 32 -0.58 38.54 -3.40
C ASP A 32 -0.77 39.63 -2.34
N GLU A 33 -0.82 39.24 -1.06
CA GLU A 33 -0.94 40.16 0.10
C GLU A 33 0.22 41.18 0.21
N ARG A 34 1.27 41.05 -0.60
CA ARG A 34 2.46 41.92 -0.67
C ARG A 34 2.55 42.72 -1.97
N GLY A 35 1.50 42.70 -2.80
CA GLY A 35 1.45 43.44 -4.06
C GLY A 35 2.23 42.82 -5.22
N GLN A 36 2.68 41.56 -5.11
CA GLN A 36 3.37 40.86 -6.20
C GLN A 36 2.41 40.06 -7.08
N LEU A 37 2.59 40.17 -8.40
CA LEU A 37 1.85 39.40 -9.40
C LEU A 37 2.29 37.93 -9.35
N LYS A 38 1.35 37.05 -9.02
CA LYS A 38 1.54 35.60 -9.00
C LYS A 38 0.58 34.95 -9.99
N ARG A 39 1.10 34.02 -10.81
CA ARG A 39 0.24 33.19 -11.67
C ARG A 39 -0.68 32.33 -10.79
N ALA A 40 -1.98 32.49 -11.01
CA ALA A 40 -3.06 31.76 -10.37
C ALA A 40 -3.81 30.95 -11.43
N ILE A 41 -4.58 29.96 -10.98
CA ILE A 41 -5.41 29.14 -11.85
C ILE A 41 -6.84 29.67 -11.73
N ASP A 42 -7.45 29.98 -12.88
CA ASP A 42 -8.89 30.18 -12.95
C ASP A 42 -9.56 28.80 -12.87
N PHE A 43 -10.05 28.46 -11.69
CA PHE A 43 -10.69 27.17 -11.45
C PHE A 43 -12.00 26.99 -12.23
N GLU A 44 -12.68 28.07 -12.63
CA GLU A 44 -13.89 27.98 -13.43
C GLU A 44 -13.54 27.62 -14.88
N LEU A 45 -12.53 28.27 -15.44
CA LEU A 45 -12.06 27.96 -16.79
C LEU A 45 -11.39 26.58 -16.87
N LEU A 46 -10.64 26.18 -15.83
CA LEU A 46 -10.09 24.82 -15.71
C LEU A 46 -11.20 23.77 -15.73
N LYS A 47 -12.28 24.05 -15.01
CA LYS A 47 -13.43 23.16 -14.92
C LYS A 47 -14.14 23.07 -16.26
N GLN A 48 -14.30 24.17 -16.98
CA GLN A 48 -14.89 24.18 -18.33
C GLN A 48 -14.07 23.36 -19.34
N GLU A 49 -12.75 23.52 -19.37
CA GLU A 49 -11.86 22.76 -20.27
C GLU A 49 -11.81 21.26 -19.95
N LEU A 50 -11.92 20.90 -18.67
CA LEU A 50 -11.87 19.51 -18.21
C LEU A 50 -13.25 18.80 -18.18
N SER A 51 -14.35 19.49 -18.50
CA SER A 51 -15.69 18.92 -18.34
C SER A 51 -16.49 18.81 -19.65
N ASP A 52 -16.49 17.62 -20.25
CA ASP A 52 -17.62 17.17 -21.10
C ASP A 52 -18.88 16.86 -20.25
N THR A 53 -18.70 16.72 -18.93
CA THR A 53 -19.79 16.52 -17.96
C THR A 53 -19.47 17.32 -16.72
N VAL A 54 -20.10 18.49 -16.58
CA VAL A 54 -20.00 19.31 -15.37
C VAL A 54 -20.54 18.46 -14.20
N VAL A 55 -19.64 17.86 -13.43
CA VAL A 55 -19.98 17.36 -12.08
C VAL A 55 -19.97 18.58 -11.16
N GLY A 56 -20.93 19.47 -11.41
CA GLY A 56 -21.21 20.65 -10.61
C GLY A 56 -22.15 20.25 -9.49
N GLY A 57 -21.60 20.17 -8.28
CA GLY A 57 -22.33 19.87 -7.06
C GLY A 57 -21.40 19.21 -6.06
N GLU A 58 -21.65 19.46 -4.77
CA GLU A 58 -21.17 18.59 -3.70
C GLU A 58 -21.79 17.21 -3.91
N LYS A 59 -21.27 16.43 -4.86
CA LYS A 59 -21.49 14.99 -4.80
C LYS A 59 -20.79 14.52 -3.54
N GLU A 60 -21.52 13.81 -2.70
CA GLU A 60 -21.02 13.05 -1.56
C GLU A 60 -19.94 12.07 -2.05
N ARG A 61 -18.73 12.57 -2.26
CA ARG A 61 -17.56 11.77 -2.57
C ARG A 61 -17.00 11.32 -1.24
N TYR A 62 -16.73 10.02 -1.13
CA TYR A 62 -16.04 9.50 0.03
C TYR A 62 -14.69 10.21 0.16
N GLN A 63 -14.49 10.93 1.26
CA GLN A 63 -13.25 11.65 1.56
C GLN A 63 -12.97 11.60 3.06
N LEU A 64 -11.70 11.35 3.41
CA LEU A 64 -11.24 11.49 4.78
C LEU A 64 -10.98 12.98 5.06
N THR A 65 -11.69 13.57 6.01
CA THR A 65 -11.52 14.99 6.39
C THR A 65 -11.15 15.09 7.87
N TRP A 66 -10.25 16.03 8.19
CA TRP A 66 -9.89 16.36 9.56
C TRP A 66 -9.47 17.85 9.67
N PRO A 67 -9.63 18.47 10.85
CA PRO A 67 -9.06 19.78 11.14
C PRO A 67 -7.55 19.81 10.88
N GLY A 68 -7.07 20.72 10.05
CA GLY A 68 -5.64 20.85 9.74
C GLY A 68 -5.19 20.21 8.42
N LYS A 69 -6.03 19.40 7.75
CA LYS A 69 -5.70 18.79 6.45
C LYS A 69 -5.18 19.78 5.40
N LYS A 70 -5.85 20.93 5.25
CA LYS A 70 -5.43 21.99 4.30
C LYS A 70 -4.03 22.52 4.62
N LYS A 71 -3.72 22.68 5.91
CA LYS A 71 -2.40 23.14 6.37
C LYS A 71 -1.33 22.07 6.10
N ALA A 72 -1.62 20.79 6.35
CA ALA A 72 -0.70 19.69 6.05
C ALA A 72 -0.36 19.61 4.55
N ILE A 73 -1.35 19.83 3.67
CA ILE A 73 -1.13 19.91 2.21
C ILE A 73 -0.20 21.08 1.87
N LEU A 74 -0.43 22.26 2.46
CA LEU A 74 0.40 23.44 2.23
C LEU A 74 1.83 23.18 2.69
N LEU A 75 2.02 22.65 3.91
CA LEU A 75 3.31 22.37 4.53
C LEU A 75 4.19 21.45 3.66
N ALA A 76 3.58 20.44 3.03
CA ALA A 76 4.28 19.55 2.11
C ALA A 76 4.75 20.25 0.82
N ASN A 77 4.06 21.31 0.39
CA ASN A 77 4.40 22.08 -0.80
C ASN A 77 5.28 23.31 -0.49
N THR A 78 5.39 23.70 0.79
CA THR A 78 6.21 24.84 1.22
C THR A 78 7.69 24.55 1.04
N PRO A 79 8.44 25.46 0.38
CA PRO A 79 9.88 25.29 0.22
C PRO A 79 10.61 25.40 1.56
N THR A 80 11.74 24.71 1.68
CA THR A 80 12.67 24.82 2.81
C THR A 80 13.86 25.70 2.46
N ASP A 81 14.33 26.45 3.45
CA ASP A 81 15.56 27.24 3.46
C ASP A 81 16.70 26.56 4.23
N LYS A 82 16.45 25.36 4.77
CA LYS A 82 17.47 24.57 5.48
C LYS A 82 18.50 24.02 4.49
N THR A 83 19.69 23.69 5.00
CA THR A 83 20.78 23.10 4.21
C THR A 83 21.39 21.91 4.93
N LEU A 84 21.92 20.95 4.17
CA LEU A 84 22.65 19.81 4.72
C LEU A 84 24.10 20.21 5.02
N ARG A 85 24.55 19.95 6.25
CA ARG A 85 25.94 20.16 6.66
C ARG A 85 26.64 18.80 6.80
N PRO A 86 27.70 18.53 6.02
CA PRO A 86 28.45 17.28 6.17
C PRO A 86 29.27 17.27 7.47
N VAL A 87 29.21 16.17 8.22
CA VAL A 87 30.00 15.95 9.44
C VAL A 87 30.97 14.80 9.20
N LYS A 88 32.18 15.14 8.72
CA LYS A 88 33.19 14.12 8.37
C LYS A 88 33.71 13.34 9.58
N ALA A 89 33.75 13.97 10.76
CA ALA A 89 34.29 13.36 11.97
C ALA A 89 33.49 12.13 12.42
N ASP A 90 32.18 12.15 12.21
CA ASP A 90 31.26 11.07 12.62
C ASP A 90 31.00 10.07 11.47
N SER A 91 31.59 10.30 10.31
CA SER A 91 31.38 9.46 9.13
C SER A 91 32.33 8.26 9.11
N VAL A 92 31.76 7.09 8.84
CA VAL A 92 32.51 5.87 8.55
C VAL A 92 32.72 5.78 7.04
N ASP A 93 33.98 5.61 6.62
CA ASP A 93 34.38 5.45 5.21
C ASP A 93 33.84 6.56 4.28
N TRP A 94 34.05 7.83 4.67
CA TRP A 94 33.56 9.03 3.96
C TRP A 94 33.74 9.00 2.43
N GLU A 95 34.89 8.52 1.94
CA GLU A 95 35.23 8.52 0.51
C GLU A 95 34.54 7.38 -0.29
N ARG A 96 34.06 6.32 0.37
CA ARG A 96 33.56 5.10 -0.30
C ARG A 96 32.12 4.74 0.04
N THR A 97 31.60 5.22 1.16
CA THR A 97 30.25 4.89 1.60
C THR A 97 29.20 5.40 0.61
N GLN A 98 28.25 4.54 0.28
CA GLN A 98 27.05 4.91 -0.47
C GLN A 98 25.86 5.17 0.46
N ASN A 99 26.06 5.00 1.77
CA ASN A 99 25.03 5.16 2.78
C ASN A 99 25.10 6.56 3.38
N VAL A 100 23.94 7.17 3.59
CA VAL A 100 23.80 8.52 4.14
C VAL A 100 22.93 8.47 5.38
N TYR A 101 23.40 9.10 6.45
CA TYR A 101 22.62 9.35 7.66
C TYR A 101 22.35 10.86 7.75
N ILE A 102 21.11 11.24 8.01
CA ILE A 102 20.68 12.64 8.12
C ILE A 102 20.02 12.82 9.48
N GLU A 103 20.53 13.77 10.24
CA GLU A 103 19.97 14.17 11.53
C GLU A 103 19.11 15.43 11.38
N GLY A 104 17.90 15.41 11.93
CA GLY A 104 16.97 16.53 11.91
C GLY A 104 15.50 16.10 11.77
N ASP A 105 14.61 17.07 11.55
CA ASP A 105 13.22 16.79 11.23
C ASP A 105 13.13 16.10 9.86
N ASN A 106 12.52 14.92 9.84
CA ASN A 106 12.33 14.11 8.65
C ASN A 106 11.51 14.83 7.57
N LEU A 107 10.58 15.74 7.91
CA LEU A 107 9.84 16.50 6.90
C LEU A 107 10.79 17.40 6.10
N GLU A 108 11.69 18.09 6.79
CA GLU A 108 12.68 18.98 6.18
C GLU A 108 13.75 18.19 5.42
N ALA A 109 14.21 17.07 5.98
CA ALA A 109 15.11 16.15 5.28
C ALA A 109 14.49 15.63 3.98
N LEU A 110 13.22 15.22 3.99
CA LEU A 110 12.50 14.78 2.80
C LEU A 110 12.37 15.89 1.75
N LYS A 111 12.15 17.15 2.17
CA LYS A 111 12.14 18.30 1.25
C LYS A 111 13.49 18.49 0.56
N LEU A 112 14.59 18.39 1.30
CA LEU A 112 15.95 18.53 0.76
C LEU A 112 16.31 17.37 -0.19
N LEU A 113 15.91 16.14 0.16
CA LEU A 113 16.18 14.96 -0.64
C LEU A 113 15.43 14.95 -1.99
N GLN A 114 14.33 15.69 -2.12
CA GLN A 114 13.54 15.72 -3.35
C GLN A 114 14.35 16.11 -4.57
N GLU A 115 15.28 17.07 -4.48
CA GLU A 115 16.01 17.53 -5.65
C GLU A 115 16.92 16.44 -6.23
N ALA A 116 17.58 15.68 -5.36
CA ALA A 116 18.53 14.65 -5.76
C ALA A 116 17.89 13.27 -5.99
N TYR A 117 16.82 12.93 -5.25
CA TYR A 117 16.27 11.58 -5.15
C TYR A 117 14.83 11.43 -5.69
N LEU A 118 14.30 12.42 -6.41
CA LEU A 118 13.00 12.32 -7.07
C LEU A 118 12.92 11.06 -7.94
N ASN A 119 11.90 10.22 -7.71
CA ASN A 119 11.68 8.97 -8.43
C ASN A 119 12.84 7.95 -8.39
N LYS A 120 13.76 8.03 -7.43
CA LYS A 120 14.94 7.14 -7.37
C LYS A 120 14.85 6.08 -6.27
N VAL A 121 13.99 6.25 -5.28
CA VAL A 121 13.91 5.35 -4.13
C VAL A 121 13.13 4.08 -4.49
N LYS A 122 13.74 2.91 -4.30
CA LYS A 122 13.12 1.61 -4.57
C LYS A 122 12.23 1.13 -3.43
N CYS A 123 12.65 1.35 -2.19
CA CYS A 123 11.96 0.87 -1.00
C CYS A 123 12.03 1.93 0.09
N ILE A 124 10.90 2.17 0.74
CA ILE A 124 10.80 2.96 1.96
C ILE A 124 10.23 2.05 3.04
N TYR A 125 10.87 2.02 4.21
CA TYR A 125 10.31 1.41 5.41
C TYR A 125 10.27 2.49 6.49
N ILE A 126 9.12 2.63 7.15
CA ILE A 126 8.95 3.56 8.25
C ILE A 126 8.18 2.90 9.40
N ASP A 127 8.60 3.24 10.60
CA ASP A 127 7.98 2.85 11.87
C ASP A 127 7.55 4.12 12.62
N PRO A 128 6.44 4.76 12.20
CA PRO A 128 5.96 6.00 12.82
C PRO A 128 5.45 5.74 14.25
N PRO A 129 5.35 6.78 15.10
CA PRO A 129 4.75 6.63 16.43
C PRO A 129 3.29 6.17 16.32
N TYR A 130 2.90 5.18 17.12
CA TYR A 130 1.57 4.52 17.05
C TYR A 130 0.42 5.29 17.74
N ASN A 131 0.70 6.51 18.22
CA ASN A 131 -0.28 7.38 18.87
C ASN A 131 -1.04 6.72 20.04
N THR A 132 -0.33 6.02 20.94
CA THR A 132 -0.91 5.23 22.07
C THR A 132 -1.35 6.07 23.28
N GLY A 133 -1.40 7.39 23.17
CA GLY A 133 -1.82 8.31 24.23
C GLY A 133 -0.80 8.60 25.33
N LYS A 134 0.28 7.79 25.45
CA LYS A 134 1.24 7.92 26.56
C LYS A 134 2.40 8.90 26.35
N ASP A 135 2.77 9.19 25.10
CA ASP A 135 4.05 9.88 24.82
C ASP A 135 4.03 10.91 23.68
N PHE A 136 2.89 11.24 23.07
CA PHE A 136 2.88 12.05 21.85
C PHE A 136 2.50 13.53 22.07
N ILE A 137 3.51 14.39 22.16
CA ILE A 137 3.38 15.84 21.99
C ILE A 137 4.28 16.24 20.81
N TYR A 138 3.71 16.35 19.61
CA TYR A 138 4.40 16.99 18.51
C TYR A 138 4.24 18.51 18.64
N LYS A 139 5.33 19.21 18.96
CA LYS A 139 5.42 20.67 18.88
C LYS A 139 5.75 21.03 17.43
N ASP A 140 4.75 21.04 16.57
CA ASP A 140 4.85 21.93 15.41
C ASP A 140 4.72 23.35 15.96
N ASP A 141 5.70 24.22 15.68
CA ASP A 141 5.72 25.64 16.06
C ASP A 141 4.60 26.41 15.32
N PHE A 142 3.35 26.15 15.69
CA PHE A 142 2.17 26.80 15.12
C PHE A 142 1.86 28.09 15.88
N LYS A 143 2.65 29.13 15.63
CA LYS A 143 2.54 30.42 16.32
C LYS A 143 1.25 31.22 16.16
N ASN A 144 0.27 30.84 15.33
CA ASN A 144 -0.78 31.80 14.95
C ASN A 144 -2.23 31.29 15.01
N SER A 145 -2.52 30.06 15.46
CA SER A 145 -3.93 29.65 15.69
C SER A 145 -4.13 28.63 16.81
N SER A 146 -3.06 28.19 17.46
CA SER A 146 -3.14 27.29 18.60
C SER A 146 -3.36 28.08 19.90
N ASP A 147 -2.79 29.27 19.99
CA ASP A 147 -2.72 30.04 21.23
C ASP A 147 -4.07 30.59 21.68
N GLU A 148 -4.89 31.13 20.76
CA GLU A 148 -6.22 31.68 21.12
C GLU A 148 -7.18 30.65 21.77
N TYR A 149 -7.08 29.37 21.39
CA TYR A 149 -7.90 28.30 21.98
C TYR A 149 -7.26 27.68 23.23
N LEU A 150 -5.92 27.59 23.26
CA LEU A 150 -5.17 27.11 24.42
C LEU A 150 -5.31 28.06 25.62
N GLU A 151 -5.34 29.37 25.35
CA GLU A 151 -5.64 30.41 26.35
C GLU A 151 -7.10 30.32 26.82
N GLN A 152 -8.06 30.15 25.90
CA GLN A 152 -9.48 30.01 26.27
C GLN A 152 -9.81 28.71 27.04
N SER A 153 -9.05 27.64 26.83
CA SER A 153 -9.28 26.34 27.50
C SER A 153 -8.53 26.19 28.82
N GLY A 154 -7.71 27.16 29.21
CA GLY A 154 -6.93 27.12 30.47
C GLY A 154 -5.85 26.04 30.48
N GLN A 155 -5.37 25.61 29.31
CA GLN A 155 -4.45 24.47 29.16
C GLN A 155 -2.97 24.88 29.09
N VAL A 156 -2.63 26.13 29.36
CA VAL A 156 -1.25 26.67 29.40
C VAL A 156 -0.99 27.43 30.70
N ASP A 157 0.22 27.31 31.23
CA ASP A 157 0.69 28.13 32.37
C ASP A 157 1.16 29.53 31.90
N GLU A 158 1.45 30.43 32.85
CA GLU A 158 1.96 31.79 32.57
C GLU A 158 3.32 31.80 31.84
N ALA A 159 3.98 30.65 31.68
CA ALA A 159 5.24 30.48 30.96
C ALA A 159 5.05 29.83 29.57
N GLY A 160 3.82 29.56 29.14
CA GLY A 160 3.49 28.97 27.83
C GLY A 160 3.67 27.45 27.74
N ASN A 161 3.84 26.75 28.87
CA ASN A 161 3.91 25.30 28.91
C ASN A 161 2.50 24.69 29.01
N ARG A 162 2.24 23.62 28.24
CA ARG A 162 0.96 22.92 28.27
C ARG A 162 0.77 22.18 29.60
N LEU A 163 -0.33 22.45 30.30
CA LEU A 163 -0.65 21.91 31.62
C LEU A 163 -1.29 20.51 31.60
N PHE A 164 -1.79 20.03 30.45
CA PHE A 164 -2.45 18.72 30.34
C PHE A 164 -1.83 17.83 29.26
N GLN A 165 -1.66 16.54 29.59
CA GLN A 165 -1.50 15.46 28.62
C GLN A 165 -2.69 15.49 27.66
N ASN A 166 -2.46 15.31 26.35
CA ASN A 166 -3.53 15.23 25.36
C ASN A 166 -4.59 14.23 25.84
N SER A 167 -5.75 14.74 26.27
CA SER A 167 -6.89 13.90 26.64
C SER A 167 -7.29 13.08 25.41
N GLU A 168 -7.40 11.75 25.57
CA GLU A 168 -7.85 10.79 24.54
C GLU A 168 -9.20 11.19 23.90
N VAL A 169 -9.96 12.09 24.53
CA VAL A 169 -11.27 12.60 24.08
C VAL A 169 -11.17 13.84 23.19
N SER A 170 -9.99 14.45 23.06
CA SER A 170 -9.80 15.58 22.16
C SER A 170 -9.88 15.07 20.72
N GLY A 171 -10.93 15.46 19.96
CA GLY A 171 -11.05 15.15 18.53
C GLY A 171 -9.87 15.62 17.67
N ARG A 172 -8.90 16.35 18.24
CA ARG A 172 -7.63 16.72 17.61
C ARG A 172 -6.54 15.66 17.71
N PHE A 173 -6.67 14.66 18.59
CA PHE A 173 -5.63 13.65 18.82
C PHE A 173 -5.22 12.91 17.53
N HIS A 174 -6.21 12.39 16.80
CA HIS A 174 -5.98 11.78 15.48
C HIS A 174 -5.63 12.83 14.42
N SER A 175 -6.22 14.03 14.50
CA SER A 175 -6.02 15.10 13.52
C SER A 175 -4.57 15.59 13.44
N ASP A 176 -3.89 15.68 14.57
CA ASP A 176 -2.50 16.11 14.65
C ASP A 176 -1.57 15.04 14.07
N TRP A 177 -1.78 13.78 14.44
CA TRP A 177 -1.03 12.64 13.89
C TRP A 177 -1.24 12.51 12.38
N LEU A 178 -2.49 12.60 11.92
CA LEU A 178 -2.84 12.60 10.50
C LEU A 178 -2.13 13.73 9.75
N SER A 179 -2.12 14.94 10.31
CA SER A 179 -1.46 16.11 9.70
C SER A 179 0.06 15.91 9.58
N MET A 180 0.70 15.38 10.63
CA MET A 180 2.13 15.06 10.64
C MET A 180 2.47 14.02 9.56
N MET A 181 1.73 12.91 9.52
CA MET A 181 1.99 11.80 8.61
C MET A 181 1.66 12.15 7.16
N TYR A 182 0.57 12.88 6.91
CA TYR A 182 0.14 13.24 5.56
C TYR A 182 1.22 13.99 4.78
N ALA A 183 1.83 15.00 5.40
CA ALA A 183 2.87 15.79 4.75
C ALA A 183 4.08 14.91 4.37
N ARG A 184 4.50 14.02 5.28
CA ARG A 184 5.66 13.12 5.09
C ARG A 184 5.39 12.06 4.03
N LEU A 185 4.23 11.40 4.07
CA LEU A 185 3.86 10.36 3.10
C LEU A 185 3.69 10.93 1.70
N LYS A 186 3.16 12.15 1.58
CA LYS A 186 3.08 12.85 0.29
C LYS A 186 4.47 13.09 -0.31
N LEU A 187 5.45 13.49 0.50
CA LEU A 187 6.83 13.64 0.04
C LEU A 187 7.50 12.30 -0.27
N ALA A 188 7.28 11.28 0.57
CA ALA A 188 7.80 9.93 0.35
C ALA A 188 7.33 9.34 -0.99
N ARG A 189 6.06 9.55 -1.36
CA ARG A 189 5.52 9.13 -2.68
C ARG A 189 6.28 9.74 -3.86
N LEU A 190 6.77 10.97 -3.73
CA LEU A 190 7.54 11.65 -4.79
C LEU A 190 8.95 11.07 -4.94
N LEU A 191 9.55 10.62 -3.84
CA LEU A 191 10.88 10.01 -3.86
C LEU A 191 10.85 8.59 -4.47
N LEU A 192 9.73 7.88 -4.33
CA LEU A 192 9.58 6.53 -4.86
C LEU A 192 9.66 6.48 -6.39
N ARG A 193 10.43 5.51 -6.90
CA ARG A 193 10.44 5.10 -8.31
C ARG A 193 9.10 4.45 -8.68
N GLU A 194 8.79 4.36 -9.98
CA GLU A 194 7.52 3.77 -10.46
C GLU A 194 7.28 2.32 -10.02
N ASP A 195 8.33 1.51 -9.88
CA ASP A 195 8.25 0.15 -9.33
C ASP A 195 8.62 0.12 -7.82
N GLY A 196 8.58 1.28 -7.17
CA GLY A 196 8.91 1.45 -5.76
C GLY A 196 7.78 1.01 -4.83
N VAL A 197 8.15 0.64 -3.61
CA VAL A 197 7.24 0.16 -2.56
C VAL A 197 7.52 0.87 -1.24
N ILE A 198 6.48 1.13 -0.46
CA ILE A 198 6.55 1.63 0.91
C ILE A 198 5.91 0.64 1.87
N PHE A 199 6.58 0.41 3.00
CA PHE A 199 6.13 -0.39 4.12
C PHE A 199 5.98 0.53 5.34
N ILE A 200 4.83 0.47 6.00
CA ILE A 200 4.53 1.32 7.15
C ILE A 200 4.03 0.45 8.29
N SER A 201 4.81 0.35 9.36
CA SER A 201 4.42 -0.36 10.57
C SER A 201 3.43 0.48 11.38
N ILE A 202 2.41 -0.17 11.94
CA ILE A 202 1.38 0.50 12.73
C ILE A 202 0.66 -0.49 13.66
N ASP A 203 0.16 0.02 14.79
CA ASP A 203 -0.79 -0.70 15.63
C ASP A 203 -2.26 -0.38 15.27
N ASP A 204 -3.17 -0.98 16.02
CA ASP A 204 -4.61 -0.84 15.77
C ASP A 204 -5.17 0.58 16.03
N ASN A 205 -4.44 1.48 16.70
CA ASN A 205 -5.00 2.81 17.04
C ASN A 205 -5.15 3.68 15.79
N GLU A 206 -4.17 3.65 14.89
CA GLU A 206 -4.13 4.49 13.69
C GLU A 206 -4.14 3.68 12.39
N ALA A 207 -4.16 2.35 12.42
CA ALA A 207 -4.16 1.51 11.23
C ALA A 207 -5.26 1.89 10.21
N ALA A 208 -6.49 2.11 10.68
CA ALA A 208 -7.62 2.47 9.82
C ALA A 208 -7.43 3.85 9.18
N ASN A 209 -6.99 4.83 9.97
CA ASN A 209 -6.73 6.20 9.55
C ASN A 209 -5.58 6.27 8.54
N LEU A 210 -4.49 5.56 8.81
CA LEU A 210 -3.33 5.46 7.94
C LEU A 210 -3.68 4.80 6.61
N LYS A 211 -4.47 3.71 6.62
CA LYS A 211 -4.95 3.05 5.39
C LYS A 211 -5.71 4.05 4.51
N LYS A 212 -6.68 4.77 5.07
CA LYS A 212 -7.48 5.75 4.32
C LYS A 212 -6.65 6.92 3.81
N MET A 213 -5.68 7.36 4.59
CA MET A 213 -4.72 8.38 4.15
C MET A 213 -3.84 7.90 2.99
N CYS A 214 -3.34 6.66 3.07
CA CYS A 214 -2.53 6.07 2.00
C CYS A 214 -3.36 5.84 0.74
N ASP A 215 -4.63 5.44 0.86
CA ASP A 215 -5.55 5.34 -0.27
C ASP A 215 -5.73 6.68 -0.98
N GLU A 216 -5.79 7.79 -0.24
CA GLU A 216 -5.85 9.13 -0.83
C GLU A 216 -4.53 9.56 -1.49
N ILE A 217 -3.39 9.31 -0.85
CA ILE A 217 -2.07 9.78 -1.34
C ILE A 217 -1.57 8.93 -2.50
N PHE A 218 -1.64 7.60 -2.36
CA PHE A 218 -1.11 6.64 -3.33
C PHE A 218 -2.15 6.21 -4.36
N GLY A 219 -3.43 6.22 -4.00
CA GLY A 219 -4.53 5.62 -4.76
C GLY A 219 -4.84 4.21 -4.26
N GLU A 220 -6.12 3.87 -4.14
CA GLU A 220 -6.57 2.56 -3.66
C GLU A 220 -6.06 1.39 -4.54
N ASN A 221 -5.97 1.61 -5.86
CA ASN A 221 -5.43 0.63 -6.81
C ASN A 221 -3.94 0.29 -6.60
N HIS A 222 -3.24 1.09 -5.79
CA HIS A 222 -1.83 0.92 -5.50
C HIS A 222 -1.56 0.24 -4.15
N TYR A 223 -2.62 -0.10 -3.41
CA TYR A 223 -2.55 -0.97 -2.25
C TYR A 223 -2.10 -2.38 -2.70
N VAL A 224 -1.10 -2.93 -2.02
CA VAL A 224 -0.53 -4.24 -2.36
C VAL A 224 -1.08 -5.31 -1.41
N GLU A 225 -0.85 -5.15 -0.11
CA GLU A 225 -1.23 -6.12 0.92
C GLU A 225 -1.07 -5.49 2.32
N THR A 226 -1.67 -6.12 3.34
CA THR A 226 -1.35 -5.83 4.75
C THR A 226 -0.71 -7.06 5.37
N PHE A 227 0.50 -6.90 5.93
CA PHE A 227 1.12 -7.96 6.71
C PHE A 227 0.69 -7.86 8.17
N TYR A 228 0.32 -9.00 8.75
CA TYR A 228 -0.02 -9.13 10.15
C TYR A 228 1.16 -9.78 10.89
N ILE A 229 1.80 -9.04 11.78
CA ILE A 229 2.98 -9.47 12.50
C ILE A 229 2.59 -9.86 13.92
N GLN A 230 2.85 -11.10 14.30
CA GLN A 230 2.69 -11.54 15.68
C GLN A 230 3.83 -11.00 16.55
N VAL A 231 3.53 -10.05 17.42
CA VAL A 231 4.52 -9.42 18.32
C VAL A 231 4.54 -10.05 19.71
N ARG A 232 3.50 -10.79 20.09
CA ARG A 232 3.42 -11.47 21.40
C ARG A 232 2.96 -12.93 21.24
N TYR A 233 3.55 -13.81 22.04
CA TYR A 233 3.12 -15.20 22.14
C TYR A 233 1.91 -15.32 23.06
N ALA A 234 0.92 -16.11 22.67
CA ALA A 234 -0.29 -16.36 23.46
C ALA A 234 -0.03 -17.00 24.83
N ASN A 235 1.16 -17.59 25.04
CA ASN A 235 1.46 -18.48 26.17
C ASN A 235 2.37 -17.85 27.24
N LYS A 236 2.72 -16.56 27.17
CA LYS A 236 3.52 -15.89 28.21
C LYS A 236 2.63 -15.42 29.36
N SER A 237 3.07 -15.64 30.61
CA SER A 237 2.34 -15.29 31.83
C SER A 237 1.70 -13.90 31.74
N LEU A 238 0.38 -13.94 31.85
CA LEU A 238 -0.55 -12.85 31.60
C LEU A 238 -0.51 -11.91 32.81
N THR A 239 -0.40 -10.61 32.58
CA THR A 239 -0.92 -9.65 33.56
C THR A 239 -2.43 -9.70 33.50
N GLU A 240 -3.10 -10.09 34.59
CA GLU A 240 -4.57 -10.17 34.77
C GLU A 240 -5.35 -8.85 34.50
N LYS A 241 -4.66 -7.80 34.03
CA LYS A 241 -5.20 -6.45 33.97
C LYS A 241 -6.04 -6.17 32.71
N ASP A 242 -5.79 -6.88 31.61
CA ASP A 242 -6.43 -6.60 30.31
C ASP A 242 -7.30 -7.77 29.84
N ASP A 243 -8.59 -7.51 29.60
CA ASP A 243 -9.56 -8.52 29.10
C ASP A 243 -9.24 -8.99 27.67
N PHE A 244 -8.65 -8.13 26.84
CA PHE A 244 -8.21 -8.42 25.48
C PHE A 244 -6.77 -8.00 25.28
N GLN A 245 -5.95 -8.90 24.74
CA GLN A 245 -4.53 -8.65 24.50
C GLN A 245 -4.25 -8.37 23.03
N LYS A 246 -3.56 -7.25 22.76
CA LYS A 246 -3.02 -6.95 21.45
C LYS A 246 -1.83 -7.87 21.17
N LEU A 247 -2.01 -8.83 20.26
CA LEU A 247 -0.99 -9.83 19.88
C LEU A 247 -0.34 -9.55 18.52
N ILE A 248 -1.03 -8.75 17.70
CA ILE A 248 -0.72 -8.56 16.29
C ILE A 248 -0.54 -7.06 16.03
N GLU A 249 0.48 -6.73 15.25
CA GLU A 249 0.68 -5.42 14.63
C GLU A 249 0.53 -5.55 13.11
N GLN A 250 0.41 -4.42 12.43
CA GLN A 250 0.14 -4.38 11.00
C GLN A 250 1.27 -3.65 10.26
N VAL A 251 1.62 -4.14 9.08
CA VAL A 251 2.48 -3.42 8.13
C VAL A 251 1.71 -3.21 6.85
N LEU A 252 1.39 -1.95 6.54
CA LEU A 252 0.70 -1.59 5.31
C LEU A 252 1.69 -1.48 4.16
N VAL A 253 1.36 -2.10 3.03
CA VAL A 253 2.20 -2.12 1.83
C VAL A 253 1.53 -1.38 0.68
N TYR A 254 2.17 -0.32 0.19
CA TYR A 254 1.73 0.44 -0.98
C TYR A 254 2.83 0.51 -2.03
N SER A 255 2.44 0.56 -3.29
CA SER A 255 3.33 0.72 -4.42
C SER A 255 3.12 2.08 -5.09
N LYS A 256 4.09 2.57 -5.85
CA LYS A 256 3.84 3.74 -6.71
C LYS A 256 3.21 3.34 -8.05
N GLY A 257 3.58 2.17 -8.56
CA GLY A 257 3.11 1.58 -9.81
C GLY A 257 3.17 0.06 -9.72
N GLN A 258 3.54 -0.65 -10.79
CA GLN A 258 3.58 -2.12 -10.75
C GLN A 258 4.81 -2.63 -9.97
N PHE A 259 4.61 -2.96 -8.70
CA PHE A 259 5.62 -3.62 -7.88
C PHE A 259 5.60 -5.14 -8.10
N LYS A 260 6.79 -5.71 -8.34
CA LYS A 260 7.00 -7.16 -8.39
C LYS A 260 7.91 -7.58 -7.23
N PRO A 261 7.42 -8.37 -6.26
CA PRO A 261 8.25 -8.85 -5.17
C PRO A 261 9.27 -9.88 -5.67
N ASN A 262 10.45 -9.88 -5.04
CA ASN A 262 11.43 -10.96 -5.23
C ASN A 262 10.93 -12.19 -4.48
N LYS A 263 10.32 -13.13 -5.21
CA LYS A 263 9.86 -14.40 -4.63
C LYS A 263 11.05 -15.36 -4.52
N PRO A 264 11.35 -15.92 -3.35
CA PRO A 264 12.26 -17.05 -3.28
C PRO A 264 11.70 -18.18 -4.14
N TYR A 265 12.51 -18.72 -5.03
CA TYR A 265 12.16 -19.89 -5.83
C TYR A 265 12.56 -21.13 -5.07
N GLU A 266 11.58 -21.86 -4.54
CA GLU A 266 11.80 -23.23 -4.09
C GLU A 266 11.47 -24.18 -5.25
N PRO A 267 12.42 -25.06 -5.66
CA PRO A 267 12.13 -26.04 -6.69
C PRO A 267 10.99 -26.93 -6.21
N TYR A 268 9.96 -27.09 -7.06
CA TYR A 268 8.82 -27.93 -6.74
C TYR A 268 9.29 -29.37 -6.59
N ALA A 269 9.13 -29.95 -5.40
CA ALA A 269 9.47 -31.34 -5.18
C ALA A 269 8.59 -32.24 -6.08
N LEU A 270 9.25 -32.96 -6.99
CA LEU A 270 8.56 -33.86 -7.93
C LEU A 270 8.21 -35.22 -7.31
N ASP A 271 8.58 -35.45 -6.06
CA ASP A 271 8.32 -36.66 -5.26
C ASP A 271 6.85 -37.10 -5.29
N LYS A 272 5.93 -36.14 -5.40
CA LYS A 272 4.48 -36.40 -5.45
C LYS A 272 3.95 -36.78 -6.83
N PHE A 273 4.72 -36.58 -7.91
CA PHE A 273 4.36 -36.94 -9.28
C PHE A 273 4.89 -38.32 -9.64
N LYS A 274 4.33 -39.34 -8.99
CA LYS A 274 4.82 -40.73 -9.05
C LYS A 274 3.80 -41.71 -9.59
N TYR A 275 2.63 -41.27 -10.04
CA TYR A 275 1.60 -42.18 -10.51
C TYR A 275 1.46 -42.15 -12.03
N LYS A 276 1.22 -43.29 -12.64
CA LYS A 276 0.85 -43.39 -14.06
C LYS A 276 -0.38 -44.26 -14.18
N VAL A 277 -1.32 -43.88 -15.04
CA VAL A 277 -2.43 -44.75 -15.40
C VAL A 277 -2.02 -45.62 -16.57
N VAL A 278 -2.19 -46.93 -16.44
CA VAL A 278 -2.05 -47.92 -17.50
C VAL A 278 -3.43 -48.40 -17.92
N GLU A 279 -3.75 -48.26 -19.21
CA GLU A 279 -5.01 -48.70 -19.79
C GLU A 279 -4.90 -50.17 -20.21
N LYS A 280 -5.83 -51.01 -19.75
CA LYS A 280 -5.91 -52.43 -20.07
C LYS A 280 -7.05 -52.78 -21.04
N GLY A 281 -8.07 -51.94 -21.11
CA GLY A 281 -9.21 -52.08 -22.04
C GLY A 281 -9.29 -50.93 -23.05
N GLU A 282 -10.21 -51.02 -24.01
CA GLU A 282 -10.42 -49.95 -25.01
C GLU A 282 -11.26 -48.77 -24.47
N GLY A 283 -11.99 -48.99 -23.37
CA GLY A 283 -12.89 -48.02 -22.74
C GLY A 283 -14.11 -47.68 -23.60
N THR A 284 -15.11 -47.04 -23.00
CA THR A 284 -16.32 -46.60 -23.72
C THR A 284 -16.19 -45.15 -24.15
N LYS A 285 -16.29 -44.87 -25.45
CA LYS A 285 -16.25 -43.50 -25.99
C LYS A 285 -17.65 -42.87 -25.94
N THR A 286 -17.74 -41.67 -25.39
CA THR A 286 -18.97 -40.87 -25.34
C THR A 286 -18.65 -39.38 -25.41
N GLN A 287 -19.67 -38.53 -25.49
CA GLN A 287 -19.52 -37.08 -25.50
C GLN A 287 -20.15 -36.46 -24.25
N ILE A 288 -19.36 -35.75 -23.44
CA ILE A 288 -19.83 -35.07 -22.21
C ILE A 288 -19.37 -33.62 -22.26
N GLY A 289 -20.29 -32.67 -22.03
CA GLY A 289 -19.99 -31.23 -22.05
C GLY A 289 -19.34 -30.74 -23.35
N GLY A 290 -19.73 -31.31 -24.50
CA GLY A 290 -19.19 -30.99 -25.82
C GLY A 290 -17.82 -31.62 -26.15
N LYS A 291 -17.23 -32.41 -25.23
CA LYS A 291 -15.93 -33.05 -25.43
C LYS A 291 -16.06 -34.57 -25.59
N ASN A 292 -15.26 -35.12 -26.50
CA ASN A 292 -15.13 -36.58 -26.65
C ASN A 292 -14.32 -37.13 -25.49
N VAL A 293 -14.92 -38.00 -24.70
CA VAL A 293 -14.33 -38.62 -23.50
C VAL A 293 -14.31 -40.14 -23.65
N THR A 294 -13.34 -40.79 -23.01
CA THR A 294 -13.27 -42.25 -22.91
C THR A 294 -13.35 -42.64 -21.44
N ILE A 295 -14.35 -43.44 -21.10
CA ILE A 295 -14.65 -43.89 -19.74
C ILE A 295 -14.11 -45.31 -19.59
N PHE A 296 -13.25 -45.53 -18.59
CA PHE A 296 -12.69 -46.84 -18.26
C PHE A 296 -13.33 -47.34 -16.96
N LYS A 297 -13.94 -48.52 -16.99
CA LYS A 297 -14.56 -49.13 -15.80
C LYS A 297 -13.50 -49.79 -14.91
N LYS A 298 -13.89 -50.12 -13.68
CA LYS A 298 -13.04 -50.85 -12.73
C LYS A 298 -12.57 -52.16 -13.36
N GLY A 299 -11.24 -52.34 -13.47
CA GLY A 299 -10.60 -53.50 -14.13
C GLY A 299 -10.08 -53.21 -15.55
N GLU A 300 -10.47 -52.10 -16.18
CA GLU A 300 -9.98 -51.68 -17.49
C GLU A 300 -8.78 -50.71 -17.41
N TYR A 301 -8.35 -50.36 -16.20
CA TYR A 301 -7.19 -49.52 -15.92
C TYR A 301 -6.49 -49.97 -14.62
N ASP A 302 -5.18 -49.72 -14.56
CA ASP A 302 -4.37 -49.79 -13.35
C ASP A 302 -3.72 -48.44 -13.07
N ILE A 303 -3.51 -48.13 -11.80
CA ILE A 303 -2.67 -47.00 -11.37
C ILE A 303 -1.38 -47.61 -10.83
N VAL A 304 -0.27 -47.31 -11.49
CA VAL A 304 1.06 -47.82 -11.11
C VAL A 304 1.93 -46.70 -10.59
N GLU A 305 2.76 -47.02 -9.60
CA GLU A 305 3.78 -46.11 -9.08
C GLU A 305 5.03 -46.20 -9.98
N THR A 306 5.55 -45.05 -10.41
CA THR A 306 6.73 -44.90 -11.25
C THR A 306 7.73 -43.98 -10.57
N GLU A 307 8.93 -43.88 -11.15
CA GLU A 307 9.91 -42.88 -10.70
C GLU A 307 9.29 -41.47 -10.73
N PRO A 308 9.51 -40.66 -9.67
CA PRO A 308 8.99 -39.29 -9.62
C PRO A 308 9.50 -38.45 -10.78
N GLY A 309 8.59 -37.77 -11.50
CA GLY A 309 8.98 -36.98 -12.67
C GLY A 309 7.87 -36.08 -13.19
N LEU A 310 8.23 -35.16 -14.08
CA LEU A 310 7.29 -34.18 -14.67
C LEU A 310 6.15 -34.84 -15.46
N ASP A 311 6.37 -36.05 -15.98
CA ASP A 311 5.35 -36.82 -16.70
C ASP A 311 4.49 -37.70 -15.78
N GLY A 312 4.80 -37.73 -14.48
CA GLY A 312 4.01 -38.43 -13.47
C GLY A 312 2.75 -37.66 -13.08
N LEU A 313 1.76 -38.39 -12.60
CA LEU A 313 0.54 -37.86 -12.02
C LEU A 313 0.69 -37.77 -10.51
N LYS A 314 0.01 -36.78 -9.92
CA LYS A 314 -0.08 -36.56 -8.49
C LYS A 314 -1.52 -36.76 -8.04
N GLU A 315 -1.71 -37.50 -6.96
CA GLU A 315 -3.01 -37.61 -6.30
C GLU A 315 -3.38 -36.28 -5.63
N THR A 316 -4.61 -35.82 -5.84
CA THR A 316 -5.14 -34.62 -5.20
C THR A 316 -6.60 -34.81 -4.84
N TRP A 317 -7.00 -34.26 -3.70
CA TRP A 317 -8.40 -34.20 -3.30
C TRP A 317 -9.12 -33.12 -4.12
N ALA A 318 -10.27 -33.47 -4.70
CA ALA A 318 -11.12 -32.52 -5.42
C ALA A 318 -12.02 -31.77 -4.43
N SER A 319 -11.53 -30.65 -3.90
CA SER A 319 -12.27 -29.82 -2.94
C SER A 319 -12.04 -28.33 -3.15
N GLY A 320 -13.05 -27.52 -2.84
CA GLY A 320 -12.94 -26.05 -2.78
C GLY A 320 -12.37 -25.44 -4.05
N THR A 321 -11.26 -24.74 -3.92
CA THR A 321 -10.58 -24.00 -5.01
C THR A 321 -10.11 -24.88 -6.15
N VAL A 322 -9.95 -26.21 -5.97
CA VAL A 322 -9.59 -27.12 -7.06
C VAL A 322 -10.76 -27.27 -8.04
N LEU A 323 -12.00 -27.30 -7.55
CA LEU A 323 -13.21 -27.41 -8.40
C LEU A 323 -13.48 -26.11 -9.16
N THR A 324 -13.12 -24.95 -8.60
CA THR A 324 -13.45 -23.64 -9.18
C THR A 324 -12.25 -22.92 -9.81
N GLY A 325 -11.03 -23.36 -9.55
CA GLY A 325 -9.80 -22.65 -9.93
C GLY A 325 -9.12 -23.20 -11.19
N ASN A 326 -9.28 -24.49 -11.50
CA ASN A 326 -8.67 -25.09 -12.69
C ASN A 326 -9.73 -25.65 -13.66
N ALA A 327 -9.38 -25.73 -14.95
CA ALA A 327 -10.31 -26.15 -16.00
C ALA A 327 -10.81 -27.60 -15.81
N SER A 328 -9.95 -28.49 -15.31
CA SER A 328 -10.30 -29.90 -15.10
C SER A 328 -11.24 -30.11 -13.90
N GLY A 329 -11.09 -29.33 -12.83
CA GLY A 329 -11.93 -29.36 -11.65
C GLY A 329 -13.31 -28.76 -11.92
N LYS A 330 -13.39 -27.68 -12.71
CA LYS A 330 -14.68 -27.13 -13.15
C LYS A 330 -15.47 -28.14 -13.97
N PHE A 331 -14.79 -28.84 -14.88
CA PHE A 331 -15.41 -29.88 -15.68
C PHE A 331 -15.90 -31.06 -14.82
N PHE A 332 -15.07 -31.50 -13.86
CA PHE A 332 -15.45 -32.55 -12.92
C PHE A 332 -16.70 -32.16 -12.11
N ASP A 333 -16.75 -30.94 -11.58
CA ASP A 333 -17.88 -30.46 -10.79
C ASP A 333 -19.18 -30.38 -11.59
N GLN A 334 -19.11 -29.81 -12.80
CA GLN A 334 -20.28 -29.57 -13.64
C GLN A 334 -20.88 -30.82 -14.27
N TYR A 335 -20.04 -31.79 -14.65
CA TYR A 335 -20.49 -32.90 -15.51
C TYR A 335 -20.31 -34.29 -14.92
N LEU A 336 -19.47 -34.48 -13.90
CA LEU A 336 -19.17 -35.78 -13.32
C LEU A 336 -19.66 -35.91 -11.86
N SER A 337 -19.66 -34.81 -11.10
CA SER A 337 -20.13 -34.77 -9.71
C SER A 337 -21.64 -35.05 -9.53
N PRO A 338 -22.55 -34.64 -10.45
CA PRO A 338 -23.99 -34.92 -10.30
C PRO A 338 -24.37 -36.40 -10.50
N GLU A 339 -23.56 -37.20 -11.19
CA GLU A 339 -23.83 -38.62 -11.49
C GLU A 339 -23.36 -39.59 -10.38
N ARG A 340 -23.16 -39.08 -9.14
CA ARG A 340 -22.60 -39.82 -7.98
C ARG A 340 -23.37 -41.07 -7.52
N THR A 341 -24.54 -41.37 -8.09
CA THR A 341 -25.41 -42.50 -7.69
C THR A 341 -25.07 -43.84 -8.34
N LEU A 342 -24.13 -43.90 -9.28
CA LEU A 342 -23.66 -45.17 -9.84
C LEU A 342 -22.59 -45.79 -8.93
N THR A 343 -22.90 -46.98 -8.40
CA THR A 343 -22.08 -47.85 -7.54
C THR A 343 -20.73 -48.28 -8.11
N ASP A 344 -20.34 -47.81 -9.29
CA ASP A 344 -19.08 -48.14 -9.96
C ASP A 344 -18.31 -46.86 -10.30
N TRP A 345 -17.54 -46.34 -9.35
CA TRP A 345 -16.56 -45.32 -9.70
C TRP A 345 -15.43 -45.92 -10.54
N ALA A 346 -15.39 -45.49 -11.80
CA ALA A 346 -14.19 -45.41 -12.61
C ALA A 346 -13.20 -44.45 -11.92
N ARG A 347 -12.13 -44.96 -11.26
CA ARG A 347 -11.02 -44.09 -10.80
C ARG A 347 -10.11 -43.64 -11.94
N CYS A 348 -10.49 -43.84 -13.20
CA CYS A 348 -9.83 -43.24 -14.33
C CYS A 348 -10.83 -42.91 -15.44
N THR A 349 -11.24 -41.65 -15.52
CA THR A 349 -11.72 -41.07 -16.78
C THR A 349 -10.51 -40.51 -17.51
N ARG A 350 -10.17 -41.08 -18.67
CA ARG A 350 -9.17 -40.48 -19.55
C ARG A 350 -9.79 -39.25 -20.17
N TRP A 351 -9.63 -38.13 -19.49
CA TRP A 351 -9.80 -36.82 -20.07
C TRP A 351 -8.57 -36.52 -20.91
N ARG A 352 -8.72 -36.11 -22.18
CA ARG A 352 -7.73 -35.22 -22.81
C ARG A 352 -7.82 -33.85 -22.13
N GLY A 353 -7.39 -33.87 -20.89
CA GLY A 353 -7.19 -32.80 -19.92
C GLY A 353 -6.52 -33.38 -18.68
N LEU A 354 -5.61 -34.36 -18.89
CA LEU A 354 -4.22 -34.19 -18.45
C LEU A 354 -3.90 -32.71 -18.62
N VAL A 355 -3.76 -31.99 -17.52
CA VAL A 355 -3.17 -30.66 -17.54
C VAL A 355 -1.67 -30.87 -17.82
N LYS A 356 -1.34 -31.19 -19.07
CA LYS A 356 -0.16 -30.62 -19.71
C LYS A 356 -0.59 -29.20 -20.06
N THR A 357 -0.42 -28.29 -19.11
CA THR A 357 -0.15 -26.90 -19.50
C THR A 357 1.09 -26.98 -20.38
N ALA A 358 0.96 -26.56 -21.64
CA ALA A 358 2.09 -25.96 -22.33
C ALA A 358 2.56 -24.74 -21.53
#